data_AF-V5HWK5-F1
#
_entry.id   AF-V5HWK5-F1
#
_cell.length_a   1.000
_cell.length_b   1.000
_cell.length_c   1.000
_cell.angle_alpha   90.00
_cell.angle_beta   90.00
_cell.angle_gamma   90.00
#
_symmetry.space_group_name_H-M   'P 1'
#
loop_
_entity.id
_entity.type
_entity.pdbx_description
1 polymer ?
#
loop_
_entity_poly.entity_id
_entity_poly.type
_entity_poly.pdbx_seq_one_letter_code
_entity_poly.pdbx_strand_id
1 'polypeptide(L)'
;QISTLVSAKDKALRSEQAVRARVGQAVNLAVERFVSVGEAIADDNIEIKLDMYDACRSARAAGTTIEQLCDVRIEEGTEAG
;
A
#
# COMPACT_ATOMS: atom_id res chain seq x y z
N GLN A 1 -14.75 -31.98 -15.10
CA GLN A 1 -14.53 -30.74 -15.87
C GLN A 1 -14.77 -29.47 -15.05
N ILE A 2 -15.71 -29.45 -14.11
CA ILE A 2 -15.94 -28.31 -13.20
C ILE A 2 -14.70 -27.97 -12.34
N SER A 3 -13.98 -28.97 -11.82
CA SER A 3 -12.79 -28.77 -10.98
C SER A 3 -11.65 -27.98 -11.65
N THR A 4 -11.49 -28.09 -12.98
CA THR A 4 -10.45 -27.36 -13.73
C THR A 4 -10.76 -25.86 -13.82
N LEU A 5 -12.04 -25.49 -13.93
CA LEU A 5 -12.47 -24.09 -14.00
C LEU A 5 -12.29 -23.37 -12.67
N VAL A 6 -12.59 -24.04 -11.54
CA VAL A 6 -12.36 -23.51 -10.19
C VAL A 6 -10.87 -23.27 -9.96
N SER A 7 -10.02 -24.24 -10.31
CA SER A 7 -8.56 -24.10 -10.20
C SER A 7 -7.98 -22.95 -11.04
N ALA A 8 -8.52 -22.69 -12.23
CA ALA A 8 -8.08 -21.58 -13.06
C ALA A 8 -8.45 -20.22 -12.46
N LYS A 9 -9.67 -20.10 -11.91
CA LYS A 9 -10.14 -18.90 -11.20
C LYS A 9 -9.27 -18.59 -9.98
N ASP A 10 -8.97 -19.58 -9.15
CA ASP A 10 -8.10 -19.42 -7.97
C ASP A 10 -6.69 -18.92 -8.33
N LYS A 11 -6.11 -19.45 -9.42
CA LYS A 11 -4.79 -19.00 -9.90
C LYS A 11 -4.82 -17.56 -10.37
N ALA A 12 -5.88 -17.15 -11.08
CA ALA A 12 -6.04 -15.77 -11.53
C ALA A 12 -6.16 -14.80 -10.34
N LEU A 13 -6.98 -15.13 -9.34
CA LEU A 13 -7.16 -14.33 -8.12
C LEU A 13 -5.85 -14.15 -7.35
N ARG A 14 -5.08 -15.24 -7.17
CA ARG A 14 -3.77 -15.18 -6.52
C ARG A 14 -2.77 -14.31 -7.29
N SER A 15 -2.79 -14.38 -8.62
CA SER A 15 -1.94 -13.54 -9.47
C SER A 15 -2.28 -12.06 -9.35
N GLU A 16 -3.57 -11.70 -9.36
CA GLU A 16 -4.01 -10.33 -9.15
C GLU A 16 -3.63 -9.81 -7.76
N GLN A 17 -3.79 -10.66 -6.74
CA GLN A 17 -3.39 -10.30 -5.37
C GLN A 17 -1.88 -10.02 -5.28
N ALA A 18 -1.05 -10.87 -5.90
CA ALA A 18 0.40 -10.64 -5.94
C ALA A 18 0.77 -9.32 -6.66
N VAL A 19 0.05 -8.95 -7.72
CA VAL A 19 0.24 -7.67 -8.40
C VAL A 19 -0.16 -6.51 -7.47
N ARG A 20 -1.29 -6.59 -6.78
CA ARG A 20 -1.73 -5.55 -5.83
C ARG A 20 -0.72 -5.35 -4.70
N ALA A 21 -0.27 -6.43 -4.07
CA ALA A 21 0.73 -6.35 -3.00
C ALA A 21 2.01 -5.63 -3.48
N ARG A 22 2.49 -5.95 -4.70
CA ARG A 22 3.63 -5.24 -5.30
C ARG A 22 3.37 -3.76 -5.55
N VAL A 23 2.16 -3.38 -5.97
CA VAL A 23 1.77 -1.98 -6.12
C VAL A 23 1.80 -1.27 -4.77
N GLY A 24 1.22 -1.87 -3.73
CA GLY A 24 1.22 -1.32 -2.37
C GLY A 24 2.64 -1.04 -1.85
N GLN A 25 3.53 -2.03 -1.98
CA GLN A 25 4.95 -1.89 -1.62
C GLN A 25 5.65 -0.78 -2.41
N ALA A 26 5.42 -0.71 -3.73
CA ALA A 26 6.03 0.31 -4.58
C ALA A 26 5.55 1.73 -4.22
N VAL A 27 4.26 1.87 -3.89
CA VAL A 27 3.69 3.14 -3.44
C VAL A 27 4.30 3.56 -2.11
N ASN A 28 4.36 2.68 -1.11
CA ASN A 28 4.94 3.02 0.19
C ASN A 28 6.42 3.41 0.07
N LEU A 29 7.19 2.69 -0.75
CA LEU A 29 8.58 3.05 -1.04
C LEU A 29 8.71 4.44 -1.69
N ALA A 30 7.81 4.79 -2.61
CA ALA A 30 7.79 6.12 -3.23
C ALA A 30 7.44 7.21 -2.19
N VAL A 31 6.52 6.93 -1.27
CA VAL A 31 6.17 7.82 -0.15
C VAL A 31 7.37 8.03 0.78
N GLU A 32 8.10 6.99 1.17
CA GLU A 32 9.30 7.15 2.01
C GLU A 32 10.37 8.02 1.36
N ARG A 33 10.57 7.86 0.05
CA ARG A 33 11.49 8.71 -0.72
C ARG A 33 11.00 10.16 -0.76
N PHE A 34 9.70 10.37 -0.97
CA PHE A 34 9.10 11.70 -0.97
C PHE A 34 9.23 12.38 0.40
N VAL A 35 8.93 11.65 1.47
CA VAL A 35 9.06 12.13 2.86
C VAL A 35 10.50 12.49 3.17
N SER A 36 11.48 11.68 2.76
CA SER A 36 12.91 12.00 2.97
C SER A 36 13.30 13.34 2.35
N VAL A 37 12.76 13.66 1.16
CA VAL A 37 12.96 14.96 0.52
C VAL A 37 12.22 16.07 1.29
N GLY A 38 10.99 15.83 1.73
CA GLY A 38 10.20 16.78 2.52
C GLY A 38 10.85 17.14 3.86
N GLU A 39 11.39 16.14 4.58
CA GLU A 39 12.12 16.33 5.83
C GLU A 39 13.41 17.14 5.61
N ALA A 40 14.16 16.87 4.53
CA ALA A 40 15.33 17.67 4.17
C ALA A 40 14.96 19.14 3.85
N ILE A 41 13.87 19.37 3.11
CA ILE A 41 13.36 20.72 2.86
C ILE A 41 12.93 21.40 4.18
N ALA A 42 12.30 20.67 5.09
CA ALA A 42 11.87 21.18 6.39
C ALA A 42 13.07 21.64 7.25
N ASP A 43 14.17 20.90 7.20
CA ASP A 43 15.39 21.25 7.93
C ASP A 43 16.00 22.59 7.48
N ASP A 44 15.91 22.90 6.19
CA ASP A 44 16.40 24.14 5.60
C ASP A 44 15.44 25.34 5.78
N ASN A 45 14.18 25.09 6.17
CA ASN A 45 13.13 26.11 6.21
C ASN A 45 12.42 26.13 7.58
N ILE A 46 13.03 26.81 8.55
CA ILE A 46 12.57 26.87 9.95
C ILE A 46 11.11 27.30 10.08
N GLU A 47 10.66 28.24 9.26
CA GLU A 47 9.29 28.80 9.29
C GLU A 47 8.20 27.75 9.02
N ILE A 48 8.48 26.78 8.14
CA ILE A 48 7.53 25.73 7.75
C ILE A 48 7.91 24.35 8.33
N LYS A 49 8.97 24.27 9.12
CA LYS A 49 9.57 23.01 9.55
C LYS A 49 8.54 22.10 10.21
N LEU A 50 7.82 22.62 11.20
CA LEU A 50 6.83 21.84 11.95
C LEU A 50 5.70 21.32 11.05
N ASP A 51 5.11 22.20 10.24
CA ASP A 51 4.02 21.84 9.33
C ASP A 51 4.47 20.80 8.29
N MET A 52 5.68 20.94 7.75
CA MET A 52 6.25 19.99 6.80
C MET A 52 6.50 18.64 7.44
N TYR A 53 7.02 18.58 8.66
CA TYR A 53 7.20 17.32 9.40
C TYR A 53 5.86 16.65 9.73
N ASP A 54 4.83 17.41 10.09
CA ASP A 54 3.49 16.89 10.33
C ASP A 54 2.84 16.33 9.06
N ALA A 55 3.00 17.03 7.94
CA ALA A 55 2.57 16.53 6.63
C ALA A 55 3.32 15.26 6.22
N CYS A 56 4.65 15.21 6.43
CA CYS A 56 5.48 14.05 6.16
C CYS A 56 5.08 12.84 7.01
N ARG A 57 4.81 13.04 8.29
CA ARG A 57 4.30 12.02 9.21
C ARG A 57 2.97 11.45 8.72
N SER A 58 2.06 12.32 8.30
CA SER A 58 0.75 11.94 7.76
C SER A 58 0.89 11.17 6.44
N ALA A 59 1.78 11.61 5.56
CA ALA A 59 2.07 10.94 4.29
C ALA A 59 2.60 9.52 4.51
N ARG A 60 3.56 9.34 5.42
CA ARG A 60 4.11 8.03 5.82
C ARG A 60 3.02 7.08 6.33
N ALA A 61 2.15 7.56 7.21
CA ALA A 61 1.02 6.78 7.72
C ALA A 61 0.05 6.36 6.60
N ALA A 62 -0.25 7.27 5.67
CA ALA A 62 -1.08 6.98 4.50
C ALA A 62 -0.42 5.94 3.58
N GLY A 63 0.89 6.06 3.30
CA GLY A 63 1.65 5.10 2.50
C GLY A 63 1.61 3.68 3.08
N THR A 64 1.83 3.56 4.39
CA THR A 64 1.72 2.28 5.11
C THR A 64 0.30 1.71 5.03
N THR A 65 -0.73 2.56 5.18
CA THR A 65 -2.13 2.12 5.08
C THR A 65 -2.45 1.61 3.68
N ILE A 66 -1.98 2.29 2.62
CA ILE A 66 -2.16 1.87 1.22
C ILE A 66 -1.47 0.52 0.96
N GLU A 67 -0.25 0.34 1.46
CA GLU A 67 0.46 -0.94 1.35
C GLU A 67 -0.33 -2.08 1.99
N GLN A 68 -0.82 -1.88 3.21
CA GLN A 68 -1.63 -2.87 3.93
C GLN A 68 -2.91 -3.20 3.18
N LEU A 69 -3.65 -2.19 2.68
CA LEU A 69 -4.87 -2.38 1.91
C LEU A 69 -4.63 -3.19 0.63
N CYS A 70 -3.45 -3.04 0.02
CA CYS A 70 -3.07 -3.80 -1.17
C CYS A 70 -2.65 -5.26 -0.87
N ASP A 71 -2.31 -5.57 0.38
CA ASP A 71 -1.92 -6.92 0.83
C ASP A 71 -3.11 -7.73 1.40
N VAL A 72 -4.24 -7.07 1.71
CA VAL A 72 -5.45 -7.75 2.21
C VAL A 72 -5.90 -8.83 1.22
N ARG A 73 -5.97 -10.07 1.73
CA ARG A 73 -6.58 -11.18 0.99
C ARG A 73 -8.06 -10.90 0.90
N ILE A 74 -8.63 -10.91 -0.31
CA ILE A 74 -10.08 -11.02 -0.44
C ILE A 74 -10.42 -12.42 0.06
N GLU A 75 -10.91 -12.52 1.29
CA GLU A 75 -11.58 -13.73 1.75
C GLU A 75 -12.86 -13.84 0.93
N GLU A 76 -12.90 -14.76 -0.03
CA GLU A 76 -14.15 -15.12 -0.71
C GLU A 76 -15.13 -15.55 0.39
N GLY A 77 -16.31 -14.92 0.41
CA GLY A 77 -17.29 -15.06 1.47
C GLY A 77 -17.48 -16.52 1.90
N THR A 78 -17.15 -16.79 3.16
CA THR A 78 -17.72 -17.93 3.85
C THR A 78 -19.22 -17.65 3.95
N GLU A 79 -19.99 -18.20 3.01
CA GLU A 79 -21.39 -18.54 3.27
C GLU A 79 -21.37 -19.55 4.43
N ALA A 80 -21.44 -19.02 5.65
CA ALA A 80 -21.71 -19.81 6.84
C ALA A 80 -23.15 -20.30 6.73
N GLY A 81 -23.31 -21.61 6.55
CA GLY A 81 -24.60 -22.30 6.68
C GLY A 81 -25.13 -22.31 8.10
#